data_AF-A0A431HHY1-F1
#
_entry.id   AF-A0A431HHY1-F1
#
_cell.length_a   1.000
_cell.length_b   1.000
_cell.length_c   1.000
_cell.angle_alpha   90.00
_cell.angle_beta   90.00
_cell.angle_gamma   90.00
#
_symmetry.space_group_name_H-M   'P 1'
#
loop_
_entity.id
_entity.type
_entity.pdbx_description
1 polymer ?
#
loop_
_entity_poly.entity_id
_entity_poly.type
_entity_poly.pdbx_seq_one_letter_code
_entity_poly.pdbx_strand_id
1 'polypeptide(L)'
;MFAVVATDGELTSKNIKEECVREKWISIVSYKNNNKTTIPVFFNEKDVISFFKRNLPKNWIKGSVNLTELEIDWMLKKGWQIEEMRFAKKNR
;
A
#
# COMPACT_ATOMS: atom_id res chain seq x y z
N MET A 1 0.73 -3.00 -10.94
CA MET A 1 1.28 -1.86 -10.14
C MET A 1 1.42 -2.35 -8.71
N PHE A 2 2.28 -1.77 -7.88
CA PHE A 2 2.45 -2.23 -6.49
C PHE A 2 1.81 -1.26 -5.51
N ALA A 3 0.97 -1.76 -4.61
CA ALA A 3 0.53 -1.02 -3.43
C ALA A 3 1.38 -1.41 -2.22
N VAL A 4 1.47 -0.49 -1.26
CA VAL A 4 2.11 -0.77 0.03
C VAL A 4 1.09 -1.43 0.94
N VAL A 5 1.46 -2.59 1.48
CA VAL A 5 0.73 -3.25 2.56
C VAL A 5 1.40 -2.85 3.87
N ALA A 6 0.61 -2.43 4.84
CA ALA A 6 1.11 -2.16 6.18
C ALA A 6 0.03 -2.42 7.22
N THR A 7 0.45 -2.89 8.38
CA THR A 7 -0.39 -2.82 9.58
C THR A 7 -0.37 -1.41 10.15
N ASP A 8 -1.31 -1.11 11.04
CA ASP A 8 -1.32 0.07 11.91
C ASP A 8 -0.41 -0.09 13.15
N GLY A 9 0.28 -1.23 13.25
CA GLY A 9 1.09 -1.61 14.41
C GLY A 9 0.32 -2.40 15.46
N GLU A 10 -1.01 -2.56 15.33
CA GLU A 10 -1.83 -3.38 16.23
C GLU A 10 -1.95 -4.81 15.71
N LEU A 11 -2.06 -5.00 14.39
CA LEU A 11 -2.12 -6.32 13.77
C LEU A 11 -0.77 -7.04 13.86
N THR A 12 -0.77 -8.20 14.53
CA THR A 12 0.39 -9.10 14.59
C THR A 12 0.47 -10.00 13.35
N SER A 13 1.62 -10.66 13.13
CA SER A 13 1.76 -11.64 12.05
C SER A 13 0.77 -12.81 12.18
N LYS A 14 0.31 -13.10 13.40
CA LYS A 14 -0.73 -14.11 13.64
C LYS A 14 -2.09 -13.62 13.15
N ASN A 15 -2.48 -12.39 13.49
CA ASN A 15 -3.73 -11.79 13.01
C ASN A 15 -3.78 -11.73 11.48
N ILE A 16 -2.67 -11.38 10.83
CA ILE A 16 -2.61 -11.39 9.36
C ILE A 16 -2.90 -12.79 8.79
N LYS A 17 -2.31 -13.84 9.36
CA LYS A 17 -2.52 -15.22 8.88
C LYS A 17 -3.92 -15.73 9.19
N GLU A 18 -4.46 -15.39 10.35
CA GLU A 18 -5.72 -15.94 10.82
C GLU A 18 -6.93 -15.16 10.29
N GLU A 19 -6.87 -13.84 10.19
CA GLU A 19 -7.99 -12.99 9.78
C GLU A 19 -7.84 -12.62 8.30
N CYS A 20 -6.78 -11.91 7.93
CA CYS A 20 -6.61 -11.36 6.58
C CYS A 20 -6.59 -12.46 5.50
N VAL A 21 -5.82 -13.53 5.71
CA VAL A 21 -5.73 -14.64 4.73
C VAL A 21 -7.04 -15.44 4.69
N ARG A 22 -7.64 -15.73 5.85
CA ARG A 22 -8.88 -16.51 5.95
C ARG A 22 -10.06 -15.78 5.31
N GLU A 23 -10.15 -14.48 5.55
CA GLU A 23 -11.25 -13.61 5.11
C GLU A 23 -10.95 -12.92 3.78
N LYS A 24 -9.78 -13.18 3.19
CA LYS A 24 -9.35 -12.72 1.86
C LYS A 24 -9.35 -11.20 1.72
N TRP A 25 -8.85 -10.49 2.73
CA TRP A 25 -8.61 -9.05 2.68
C TRP A 25 -7.16 -8.72 3.09
N ILE A 26 -6.67 -7.54 2.72
CA ILE A 26 -5.35 -7.06 3.12
C ILE A 26 -5.38 -5.55 3.33
N SER A 27 -4.65 -5.06 4.33
CA SER A 27 -4.57 -3.62 4.61
C SER A 27 -3.60 -2.94 3.64
N ILE A 28 -4.09 -1.90 2.95
CA ILE A 28 -3.27 -1.08 2.08
C ILE A 28 -3.05 0.30 2.70
N VAL A 29 -1.88 0.88 2.49
CA VAL A 29 -1.59 2.25 2.90
C VAL A 29 -2.46 3.20 2.09
N SER A 30 -3.09 4.14 2.77
CA SER A 30 -3.80 5.25 2.14
C SER A 30 -3.57 6.54 2.94
N TYR A 31 -3.79 7.68 2.30
CA TYR A 31 -3.79 8.99 2.94
C TYR A 31 -4.92 9.84 2.39
N LYS A 32 -5.21 10.95 3.08
CA LYS A 32 -6.18 11.94 2.61
C LYS A 32 -5.46 13.02 1.81
N ASN A 33 -5.87 13.20 0.56
CA ASN A 33 -5.46 14.31 -0.30
C ASN A 33 -6.74 15.02 -0.77
N ASN A 34 -6.89 16.32 -0.49
CA ASN A 34 -8.10 17.09 -0.82
C ASN A 34 -9.42 16.38 -0.42
N ASN A 35 -9.49 15.86 0.82
CA ASN A 35 -10.60 15.05 1.37
C ASN A 35 -10.88 13.70 0.68
N LYS A 36 -10.11 13.33 -0.34
CA LYS A 36 -10.24 12.04 -1.02
C LYS A 36 -9.26 11.04 -0.45
N THR A 37 -9.71 9.79 -0.32
CA THR A 37 -8.83 8.67 0.03
C THR A 37 -7.95 8.37 -1.18
N THR A 38 -6.65 8.53 -1.00
CA THR A 38 -5.62 8.33 -2.02
C THR A 38 -4.74 7.15 -1.65
N ILE A 39 -4.51 6.27 -2.62
CA ILE A 39 -3.66 5.09 -2.49
C ILE A 39 -2.40 5.33 -3.30
N PRO A 40 -1.23 5.42 -2.64
CA PRO A 40 0.04 5.48 -3.35
C PRO A 40 0.34 4.12 -3.99
N VAL A 41 0.53 4.11 -5.29
CA VAL A 41 0.95 2.92 -6.05
C VAL A 41 2.28 3.19 -6.74
N PHE A 42 3.03 2.12 -7.03
CA PHE A 42 4.38 2.18 -7.55
C PHE A 42 4.51 1.26 -8.76
N PHE A 43 5.38 1.58 -9.72
CA PHE A 43 5.60 0.67 -10.85
C PHE A 43 6.42 -0.56 -10.50
N ASN A 44 7.25 -0.45 -9.47
CA ASN A 44 8.33 -1.36 -9.19
C ASN A 44 8.48 -1.51 -7.68
N GLU A 45 8.64 -2.76 -7.26
CA GLU A 45 8.71 -3.14 -5.84
C GLU A 45 9.86 -2.47 -5.07
N LYS A 46 10.96 -2.15 -5.75
CA LYS A 46 12.09 -1.41 -5.14
C LYS A 46 11.69 -0.04 -4.60
N ASP A 47 10.75 0.63 -5.27
CA ASP A 47 10.29 1.96 -4.88
C ASP A 47 9.33 1.85 -3.70
N VAL A 48 8.53 0.78 -3.62
CA VAL A 48 7.72 0.43 -2.44
C VAL A 48 8.61 0.25 -1.20
N ILE A 49 9.70 -0.51 -1.35
CA ILE A 49 10.68 -0.73 -0.25
C ILE A 49 11.28 0.60 0.21
N SER A 50 11.62 1.48 -0.73
CA SER A 50 12.15 2.79 -0.42
C SER A 50 11.13 3.68 0.28
N PHE A 51 9.87 3.63 -0.14
CA PHE A 51 8.76 4.36 0.47
C PHE A 51 8.56 3.95 1.93
N PHE A 52 8.36 2.66 2.22
CA PHE A 52 8.06 2.27 3.59
C PHE A 52 9.26 2.38 4.55
N LYS A 53 10.51 2.38 4.03
CA LYS A 53 11.70 2.62 4.86
C LYS A 53 11.79 4.07 5.33
N ARG A 54 11.29 5.02 4.51
CA ARG A 54 11.32 6.45 4.80
C ARG A 54 10.08 6.92 5.57
N ASN A 55 8.93 6.35 5.26
CA ASN A 55 7.64 6.93 5.65
C ASN A 55 6.87 6.11 6.70
N LEU A 56 7.16 4.82 6.88
CA LEU A 56 6.42 3.97 7.82
C LEU A 56 7.27 3.58 9.04
N PRO A 57 6.67 3.44 10.23
CA PRO A 57 7.36 2.97 11.43
C PRO A 57 8.13 1.66 11.21
N LYS A 58 9.25 1.52 11.90
CA LYS A 58 10.16 0.37 11.73
C LYS A 58 9.58 -0.93 12.28
N ASN A 59 8.75 -0.83 13.32
CA ASN A 59 8.11 -1.95 14.01
C ASN A 59 6.84 -2.45 13.31
N TRP A 60 6.31 -1.72 12.33
CA TRP A 60 5.13 -2.15 11.59
C TRP A 60 5.47 -3.28 10.62
N ILE A 61 4.58 -4.26 10.54
CA ILE A 61 4.65 -5.30 9.51
C ILE A 61 4.23 -4.64 8.21
N LYS A 62 5.09 -4.76 7.19
CA LYS A 62 4.94 -4.07 5.92
C LYS A 62 5.42 -4.91 4.76
N GLY A 63 4.85 -4.67 3.59
CA GLY A 63 5.15 -5.39 2.36
C GLY A 63 4.59 -4.68 1.14
N SER A 64 4.63 -5.41 0.03
CA SER A 64 4.14 -5.01 -1.28
C SER A 64 3.10 -6.03 -1.75
N VAL A 65 2.08 -5.55 -2.47
CA VAL A 65 1.16 -6.41 -3.21
C VAL A 65 1.05 -5.90 -4.64
N ASN A 66 1.05 -6.80 -5.61
CA ASN A 66 0.81 -6.44 -7.00
C ASN A 66 -0.70 -6.30 -7.22
N LEU A 67 -1.10 -5.14 -7.73
CA LEU A 67 -2.44 -4.82 -8.19
C LEU A 67 -2.53 -5.11 -9.69
N THR A 68 -3.53 -5.88 -10.03
CA THR A 68 -4.03 -6.13 -11.38
C THR A 68 -4.85 -4.94 -11.89
N GLU A 69 -5.06 -4.87 -13.20
CA GLU A 69 -5.91 -3.84 -13.82
C GLU A 69 -7.36 -3.91 -13.30
N LEU A 70 -7.88 -5.12 -13.08
CA LEU A 70 -9.22 -5.34 -12.53
C LEU A 70 -9.39 -4.74 -11.12
N GLU A 71 -8.37 -4.88 -10.27
CA GLU A 71 -8.38 -4.32 -8.92
C GLU A 71 -8.29 -2.79 -8.96
N ILE A 72 -7.43 -2.24 -9.82
CA ILE A 72 -7.31 -0.79 -10.05
C ILE A 72 -8.66 -0.21 -10.49
N ASP A 73 -9.30 -0.82 -11.48
CA ASP A 73 -10.62 -0.39 -11.97
C ASP A 73 -11.69 -0.46 -10.89
N TRP A 74 -11.69 -1.50 -10.07
CA TRP A 74 -12.61 -1.63 -8.95
C TRP A 74 -12.39 -0.51 -7.92
N MET A 75 -11.13 -0.19 -7.57
CA MET A 75 -10.80 0.90 -6.65
C MET A 75 -11.28 2.25 -7.17
N LEU A 76 -11.03 2.55 -8.45
CA LEU A 76 -11.48 3.79 -9.10
C LEU A 76 -13.00 3.91 -9.10
N LYS A 77 -13.73 2.82 -9.38
CA LYS A 77 -15.21 2.78 -9.31
C LYS A 77 -15.76 3.02 -7.90
N LYS A 78 -14.98 2.72 -6.85
CA LYS A 78 -15.32 3.04 -5.45
C LYS A 78 -14.99 4.49 -5.07
N GLY A 79 -14.47 5.29 -6.00
CA GLY A 79 -14.10 6.68 -5.77
C GLY A 79 -12.75 6.85 -5.08
N TRP A 80 -11.94 5.79 -5.01
CA TRP A 80 -10.58 5.89 -4.49
C TRP A 80 -9.69 6.57 -5.53
N GLN A 81 -8.84 7.47 -5.09
CA GLN A 81 -7.81 8.04 -5.95
C GLN A 81 -6.57 7.15 -5.91
N ILE A 82 -6.02 6.89 -7.08
CA ILE A 82 -4.76 6.17 -7.22
C ILE A 82 -3.71 7.20 -7.63
N GLU A 83 -2.67 7.34 -6.83
CA GLU A 83 -1.55 8.23 -7.12
C GLU A 83 -0.32 7.40 -7.39
N GLU A 84 0.18 7.48 -8.63
CA GLU A 84 1.42 6.83 -9.01
C GLU A 84 2.60 7.61 -8.42
N MET A 85 3.25 7.01 -7.44
CA MET A 85 4.40 7.57 -6.76
C MET A 85 5.67 7.25 -7.55
N ARG A 86 6.32 8.29 -8.05
CA ARG A 86 7.65 8.17 -8.64
C ARG A 86 8.69 8.46 -7.56
N PHE A 87 9.39 7.43 -7.11
CA PHE A 87 10.59 7.66 -6.31
C PHE A 87 11.67 8.19 -7.22
N ALA A 88 11.99 9.48 -7.10
CA ALA A 88 13.10 10.05 -7.84
C ALA A 88 14.39 9.24 -7.53
N LYS A 89 15.04 8.73 -8.58
CA LYS A 89 16.48 8.38 -8.50
C LYS A 89 17.16 9.59 -7.86
N LYS A 90 17.96 9.36 -6.81
CA LYS A 90 18.77 10.38 -6.12
C LYS A 90 19.15 11.50 -7.10
N ASN A 91 18.61 12.70 -6.91
CA ASN A 91 19.21 13.88 -7.53
C ASN A 91 20.58 14.04 -6.88
N ARG A 92 21.61 13.66 -7.66
CA ARG A 92 23.05 13.95 -7.53
C ARG A 92 23.64 13.93 -6.11
#